data_AF-A0A3C0MZR1-F1
#
_entry.id   AF-A0A3C0MZR1-F1
#
_cell.length_a   1.000
_cell.length_b   1.000
_cell.length_c   1.000
_cell.angle_alpha   90.00
_cell.angle_beta   90.00
_cell.angle_gamma   90.00
#
_symmetry.space_group_name_H-M   'P 1'
#
loop_
_entity.id
_entity.type
_entity.pdbx_description
1 polymer ?
#
loop_
_entity_poly.entity_id
_entity_poly.type
_entity_poly.pdbx_seq_one_letter_code
_entity_poly.pdbx_strand_id
1 'polypeptide(L)' 'MIETEYVFSDDVSRLFRISKTTLSRKKWREKKGFPLPRKVGKRSCWIKSDVERWFKGLNG' A
#
# COMPACT_ATOMS: atom_id res chain seq x y z
N MET A 1 1.13 7.35 -21.71
CA MET A 1 0.83 7.74 -20.32
C MET A 1 1.71 6.89 -19.44
N ILE A 2 2.68 7.48 -18.73
CA ILE A 2 3.51 6.72 -17.79
C ILE A 2 2.58 6.39 -16.62
N GLU A 3 1.99 5.20 -16.62
CA GLU A 3 1.26 4.72 -15.46
C GLU A 3 2.21 4.79 -14.27
N THR A 4 1.85 5.59 -13.28
CA THR A 4 2.63 5.72 -12.06
C THR A 4 2.75 4.33 -11.43
N GLU A 5 3.92 3.71 -11.57
CA GLU A 5 4.22 2.36 -11.05
C GLU A 5 4.14 2.29 -9.52
N TYR A 6 4.09 3.46 -8.87
CA TYR A 6 4.09 3.61 -7.43
C TYR A 6 2.84 4.31 -6.91
N VAL A 7 2.27 3.78 -5.83
CA VAL A 7 1.20 4.41 -5.06
C VAL A 7 1.76 4.86 -3.71
N PHE A 8 1.41 6.07 -3.28
CA PHE A 8 1.88 6.60 -2.00
C PHE A 8 0.89 6.27 -0.88
N SER A 9 1.33 6.47 0.37
CA SER A 9 0.50 6.20 1.55
C SER A 9 -0.82 6.96 1.57
N ASP A 10 -0.89 8.12 0.91
CA ASP A 10 -2.13 8.88 0.74
C ASP A 10 -3.13 8.16 -0.17
N ASP A 11 -2.68 7.72 -1.34
CA ASP A 11 -3.51 6.98 -2.30
C ASP A 11 -3.98 5.65 -1.71
N VAL A 12 -3.07 4.90 -1.09
CA VAL A 12 -3.39 3.63 -0.43
C VAL A 12 -4.40 3.85 0.71
N SER A 13 -4.23 4.92 1.50
CA SER A 13 -5.16 5.28 2.57
C SER A 13 -6.58 5.54 2.03
N ARG A 14 -6.70 6.24 0.90
CA ARG A 14 -7.98 6.51 0.24
C ARG A 14 -8.60 5.25 -0.37
N LEU A 15 -7.80 4.46 -1.08
CA LEU A 15 -8.23 3.23 -1.76
C LEU A 15 -8.83 2.23 -0.77
N PHE A 16 -8.18 2.03 0.37
CA PHE A 16 -8.61 1.03 1.36
C PHE A 16 -9.43 1.63 2.52
N ARG A 17 -9.70 2.95 2.51
CA ARG A 17 -10.37 3.67 3.61
C ARG A 17 -9.76 3.39 4.99
N ILE A 18 -8.44 3.31 5.07
CA ILE A 18 -7.68 3.09 6.31
C ILE A 18 -6.77 4.28 6.58
N SER A 19 -6.54 4.59 7.86
CA SER A 19 -5.62 5.69 8.20
C SER A 19 -4.19 5.42 7.76
N LYS A 20 -3.45 6.47 7.39
CA LYS A 20 -2.00 6.40 7.12
C LYS A 20 -1.21 5.83 8.30
N THR A 21 -1.68 6.08 9.52
CA THR A 21 -1.12 5.53 10.76
C THR A 21 -1.27 4.01 10.80
N THR A 22 -2.44 3.48 10.43
CA THR A 22 -2.70 2.04 10.31
C THR A 22 -1.77 1.41 9.28
N LEU A 23 -1.64 2.02 8.09
CA LEU A 23 -0.72 1.59 7.03
C LEU A 23 0.74 1.57 7.48
N SER A 24 1.13 2.52 8.34
CA SER A 24 2.50 2.64 8.86
C SER A 24 2.84 1.59 9.93
N ARG A 25 1.84 0.97 10.57
CA ARG A 25 2.05 -0.05 11.61
C ARG A 25 2.52 -1.38 10.99
N LYS A 26 3.75 -1.78 11.33
CA LYS A 26 4.35 -3.05 10.91
C LYS A 26 3.45 -4.25 11.24
N LYS A 27 2.94 -4.31 12.46
CA LYS A 27 2.03 -5.37 12.95
C LYS A 27 0.77 -5.52 12.11
N TRP A 28 0.20 -4.43 11.60
CA TRP A 28 -0.99 -4.50 10.74
C TRP A 28 -0.64 -5.11 9.38
N ARG A 29 0.47 -4.67 8.77
CA ARG A 29 0.93 -5.19 7.48
C ARG A 29 1.25 -6.69 7.55
N GLU A 30 1.98 -7.12 8.59
CA GLU A 30 2.32 -8.53 8.80
C GLU A 30 1.06 -9.39 8.99
N LYS A 31 0.13 -8.94 9.85
CA LYS A 31 -1.14 -9.66 10.08
C LYS A 31 -2.00 -9.76 8.83
N LYS A 32 -1.97 -8.74 7.98
CA LYS A 32 -2.80 -8.67 6.77
C LYS A 32 -2.10 -9.19 5.51
N GLY A 33 -0.82 -9.56 5.60
CA GLY A 33 0.00 -9.89 4.43
C GLY A 33 0.15 -8.71 3.45
N PHE A 34 -0.01 -7.48 3.92
CA PHE A 34 0.06 -6.29 3.07
C PHE A 34 1.50 -6.04 2.61
N PRO A 35 1.74 -5.65 1.35
CA PRO A 35 3.08 -5.45 0.82
C PRO A 35 3.90 -4.43 1.63
N LEU A 36 5.21 -4.65 1.69
CA LEU A 36 6.12 -3.78 2.44
C LEU A 36 6.32 -2.44 1.70
N PRO A 37 6.29 -1.32 2.43
CA PRO A 37 6.57 -0.02 1.82
C PRO A 37 8.03 0.10 1.39
N ARG A 38 8.22 0.69 0.22
CA ARG A 38 9.49 1.30 -0.20
C ARG A 38 9.54 2.74 0.30
N LYS A 39 10.74 3.28 0.52
CA LYS A 39 10.94 4.69 0.89
C LYS A 39 11.42 5.47 -0.31
N VAL A 40 10.74 6.57 -0.62
CA VAL A 40 11.18 7.59 -1.58
C VAL A 40 11.28 8.90 -0.81
N GLY A 41 12.52 9.27 -0.46
CA GLY A 41 12.79 10.36 0.47
C GLY A 41 12.09 10.13 1.83
N LYS A 42 11.26 11.08 2.24
CA LYS A 42 10.49 11.03 3.50
C LYS A 42 9.15 10.29 3.38
N ARG A 43 8.77 9.83 2.18
CA ARG A 43 7.46 9.22 1.91
C ARG A 43 7.58 7.71 1.74
N SER A 44 6.57 7.00 2.20
CA SER A 44 6.38 5.57 1.90
C SER A 44 5.57 5.43 0.62
N CYS A 45 6.03 4.56 -0.27
CA CYS A 45 5.34 4.16 -1.49
C CYS A 45 5.31 2.63 -1.63
N TRP A 46 4.45 2.15 -2.50
CA TRP A 46 4.31 0.74 -2.84
C TRP A 46 4.23 0.60 -4.35
N ILE A 47 4.63 -0.55 -4.86
CA ILE A 47 4.38 -0.88 -6.27
C ILE A 47 2.88 -1.07 -6.42
N LYS A 48 2.28 -0.35 -7.38
CA LYS A 48 0.83 -0.40 -7.64
C LYS A 48 0.35 -1.85 -7.86
N SER A 49 1.06 -2.60 -8.70
CA SER A 49 0.75 -3.99 -9.02
C SER A 49 0.73 -4.92 -7.80
N ASP A 50 1.63 -4.72 -6.83
CA ASP A 50 1.65 -5.53 -5.59
C ASP A 50 0.43 -5.24 -4.71
N VAL A 51 0.06 -3.96 -4.61
CA VAL A 51 -1.11 -3.51 -3.84
C VAL A 51 -2.41 -4.04 -4.49
N GLU A 52 -2.51 -3.97 -5.82
CA GLU A 52 -3.64 -4.51 -6.56
C GLU A 52 -3.72 -6.02 -6.46
N ARG A 53 -2.59 -6.73 -6.55
CA ARG A 53 -2.54 -8.19 -6.40
C ARG A 53 -2.98 -8.62 -5.00
N TRP A 54 -2.52 -7.92 -3.97
CA TRP A 54 -2.96 -8.16 -2.60
C TRP A 54 -4.48 -7.92 -2.45
N PHE A 55 -5.01 -6.83 -3.01
CA PHE A 55 -6.44 -6.54 -2.95
C PHE A 55 -7.29 -7.59 -3.68
N LYS A 56 -6.87 -8.01 -4.87
CA LYS A 56 -7.54 -9.09 -5.62
C LYS A 56 -7.52 -10.40 -4.83
N GLY A 57 -6.41 -10.71 -4.17
CA GLY A 57 -6.29 -11.91 -3.32
C GLY A 57 -7.15 -11.90 -2.06
N LEU A 58 -7.71 -10.76 -1.63
CA LEU A 58 -8.67 -10.70 -0.53
C LEU A 58 -10.12 -10.94 -0.96
N ASN A 59 -10.44 -10.71 -2.23
CA ASN A 59 -11.78 -10.83 -2.80
C ASN A 59 -11.94 -12.07 -3.68
N GLY A 60 -10.97 -12.99 -3.65
CA GLY A 60 -10.98 -14.26 -4.38
C GLY A 60 -11.21 -15.44 -3.45
#